data_AF-A0A6P0XPQ2-F1
#
_entry.id   AF-A0A6P0XPQ2-F1
#
_cell.length_a   1.000
_cell.length_b   1.000
_cell.length_c   1.000
_cell.angle_alpha   90.00
_cell.angle_beta   90.00
_cell.angle_gamma   90.00
#
_symmetry.space_group_name_H-M   'P 1'
#
loop_
_entity.id
_entity.type
_entity.pdbx_description
1 polymer ?
#
loop_
_entity_poly.entity_id
_entity_poly.type
_entity_poly.pdbx_seq_one_letter_code
_entity_poly.pdbx_strand_id
1 'polypeptide(L)'
;MMKNILFVLYEDFHSNSALHVHHFANNLVKLGFDCVVAVPRNKQTVSQVGEHLTHLYSVTEYGEFYRLNKLFKNQQGPDVVHVWTPREVTRNYCHKLRKAYDFKLVIHLEDNEEYVLEKYLNKP
;
A
#
# COMPACT_ATOMS: atom_id res chain seq x y z
N MET A 1 -11.15 -5.93 -18.95
CA MET A 1 -10.08 -4.93 -18.71
C MET A 1 -9.32 -5.32 -17.46
N MET A 2 -7.99 -5.30 -17.53
CA MET A 2 -7.10 -5.50 -16.39
C MET A 2 -7.28 -4.33 -15.42
N LYS A 3 -7.42 -4.61 -14.11
CA LYS A 3 -7.61 -3.58 -13.08
C LYS A 3 -6.34 -3.35 -12.27
N ASN A 4 -6.08 -2.09 -11.99
CA ASN A 4 -4.89 -1.60 -11.29
C ASN A 4 -5.19 -1.40 -9.80
N ILE A 5 -4.40 -2.04 -8.94
CA ILE A 5 -4.54 -1.93 -7.49
C ILE A 5 -3.24 -1.39 -6.91
N LEU A 6 -3.34 -0.28 -6.17
CA LEU A 6 -2.25 0.25 -5.36
C LEU A 6 -2.47 -0.12 -3.89
N PHE A 7 -1.53 -0.85 -3.32
CA PHE A 7 -1.43 -1.03 -1.87
C PHE A 7 -0.55 0.08 -1.29
N VAL A 8 -0.94 0.66 -0.16
CA VAL A 8 -0.21 1.75 0.49
C VAL A 8 0.10 1.38 1.93
N LEU A 9 1.38 1.18 2.24
CA LEU A 9 1.88 0.86 3.58
C LEU A 9 2.42 2.11 4.27
N TYR A 10 2.30 2.17 5.60
CA TYR A 10 2.79 3.30 6.41
C TYR A 10 4.30 3.23 6.72
N GLU A 11 4.94 2.11 6.42
CA GLU A 11 6.35 1.83 6.64
C GLU A 11 6.89 1.02 5.45
N ASP A 12 8.19 0.74 5.46
CA ASP A 12 8.80 -0.13 4.46
C ASP A 12 8.47 -1.62 4.71
N PHE A 13 9.11 -2.49 3.95
CA PHE A 13 8.81 -3.91 3.91
C PHE A 13 9.24 -4.71 5.15
N HIS A 14 9.85 -4.08 6.16
CA HIS A 14 10.09 -4.71 7.46
C HIS A 14 8.86 -4.74 8.38
N SER A 15 7.80 -4.01 8.04
CA SER A 15 6.58 -3.98 8.84
C SER A 15 5.80 -5.29 8.77
N ASN A 16 5.09 -5.64 9.85
CA ASN A 16 4.23 -6.82 9.88
C ASN A 16 3.14 -6.77 8.77
N SER A 17 2.61 -5.57 8.53
CA SER A 17 1.64 -5.28 7.47
C SER A 17 2.17 -5.59 6.07
N ALA A 18 3.48 -5.49 5.86
CA ALA A 18 4.10 -5.79 4.58
C ALA A 18 3.93 -7.26 4.18
N LEU A 19 3.98 -8.19 5.13
CA LEU A 19 3.74 -9.61 4.87
C LEU A 19 2.28 -9.86 4.43
N HIS A 20 1.32 -9.18 5.07
CA HIS A 20 -0.10 -9.26 4.67
C HIS A 20 -0.31 -8.73 3.25
N VAL A 21 0.21 -7.53 2.96
CA VAL A 21 0.13 -6.92 1.62
C VAL A 21 0.82 -7.78 0.57
N HIS A 22 1.96 -8.39 0.89
CA HIS A 22 2.67 -9.28 -0.02
C HIS A 22 1.80 -10.46 -0.45
N HIS A 23 1.15 -11.13 0.50
CA HIS A 23 0.23 -12.22 0.18
C HIS A 23 -0.99 -11.75 -0.62
N PHE A 24 -1.60 -10.61 -0.29
CA PHE A 24 -2.71 -10.06 -1.07
C PHE A 24 -2.30 -9.73 -2.50
N ALA A 25 -1.25 -8.95 -2.68
CA ALA A 25 -0.79 -8.51 -3.99
C ALA A 25 -0.40 -9.71 -4.88
N ASN A 26 0.34 -10.69 -4.35
CA ASN A 26 0.70 -11.87 -5.11
C ASN A 26 -0.50 -12.70 -5.55
N ASN A 27 -1.49 -12.91 -4.68
CA ASN A 27 -2.70 -13.65 -5.05
C ASN A 27 -3.56 -12.89 -6.04
N LEU A 28 -3.68 -11.57 -5.92
CA LEU A 28 -4.41 -10.74 -6.87
C LEU A 28 -3.74 -10.70 -8.25
N VAL A 29 -2.41 -10.66 -8.30
CA VAL A 29 -1.68 -10.79 -9.59
C VAL A 29 -1.98 -12.13 -10.25
N LYS A 30 -2.00 -13.24 -9.49
CA LYS A 30 -2.38 -14.56 -10.01
C LYS A 30 -3.83 -14.62 -10.54
N LEU A 31 -4.72 -13.76 -10.02
CA LEU A 31 -6.09 -13.60 -10.48
C LEU A 31 -6.25 -12.62 -11.65
N GLY A 32 -5.15 -12.06 -12.17
CA GLY A 32 -5.15 -11.18 -13.34
C GLY A 32 -5.28 -9.68 -13.04
N PHE A 33 -5.13 -9.26 -11.79
CA PHE A 33 -4.98 -7.86 -11.44
C PHE A 33 -3.54 -7.39 -11.64
N ASP A 34 -3.34 -6.09 -11.78
CA ASP A 34 -2.02 -5.49 -11.78
C ASP A 34 -1.80 -4.73 -10.49
N CYS A 35 -0.80 -5.13 -9.72
CA CYS A 35 -0.60 -4.63 -8.36
C CYS A 35 0.70 -3.84 -8.25
N VAL A 36 0.62 -2.71 -7.55
CA VAL A 36 1.77 -1.92 -7.11
C VAL A 36 1.69 -1.78 -5.59
N VAL A 37 2.81 -1.85 -4.90
CA VAL A 37 2.92 -1.55 -3.46
C VAL A 37 3.74 -0.28 -3.27
N ALA A 38 3.14 0.72 -2.64
CA ALA A 38 3.79 1.98 -2.26
C ALA A 38 4.18 1.97 -0.78
N VAL A 39 5.45 2.29 -0.52
CA VAL A 39 6.00 2.50 0.82
C VAL A 39 6.57 3.92 0.95
N PRO A 40 6.73 4.48 2.16
CA PRO A 40 7.23 5.84 2.32
C PRO A 40 8.67 6.00 1.81
N ARG A 41 9.49 4.97 1.95
CA ARG A 41 10.93 4.91 1.62
C ARG A 41 11.42 3.46 1.57
N ASN A 42 12.66 3.26 1.14
CA ASN A 42 13.36 1.98 1.16
C ASN A 42 12.63 0.85 0.41
N LYS A 43 12.02 1.11 -0.76
CA LYS A 43 11.26 0.08 -1.49
C LYS A 43 12.07 -1.18 -1.83
N GLN A 44 13.40 -1.08 -1.81
CA GLN A 44 14.34 -2.17 -2.06
C GLN A 44 14.28 -3.25 -0.98
N THR A 45 13.77 -2.94 0.22
CA THR A 45 13.57 -3.92 1.30
C THR A 45 12.48 -4.95 0.98
N VAL A 46 11.75 -4.80 -0.14
CA VAL A 46 10.82 -5.83 -0.65
C VAL A 46 11.49 -7.20 -0.81
N SER A 47 12.80 -7.24 -1.08
CA SER A 47 13.57 -8.48 -1.19
C SER A 47 13.67 -9.27 0.11
N GLN A 48 13.38 -8.63 1.25
CA GLN A 48 13.43 -9.22 2.59
C GLN A 48 12.06 -9.68 3.08
N VAL A 49 10.97 -9.42 2.33
CA VAL A 49 9.63 -9.85 2.71
C VAL A 49 9.50 -11.35 2.52
N GLY A 50 9.42 -12.07 3.64
CA GLY A 50 9.27 -13.52 3.65
C GLY A 50 10.41 -14.17 2.88
N GLU A 51 11.59 -14.30 3.50
CA GLU A 51 12.75 -14.99 2.92
C GLU A 51 12.29 -16.18 2.06
N HIS A 52 12.66 -16.16 0.77
CA HIS A 52 12.26 -17.11 -0.30
C HIS A 52 10.93 -16.86 -1.05
N LEU A 53 10.15 -15.83 -0.73
CA LEU A 53 8.95 -15.48 -1.48
C LEU A 53 9.25 -14.49 -2.62
N THR A 54 8.94 -14.89 -3.85
CA THR A 54 8.99 -13.98 -5.00
C THR A 54 7.79 -13.02 -4.96
N HIS A 55 8.03 -11.71 -5.11
CA HIS A 55 6.98 -10.74 -5.35
C HIS A 55 6.62 -10.71 -6.84
N LEU A 56 5.32 -10.76 -7.16
CA LEU A 56 4.77 -10.71 -8.51
C LEU A 56 4.24 -9.31 -8.88
N TYR A 57 4.41 -8.35 -7.98
CA TYR A 57 3.90 -6.99 -8.07
C TYR A 57 5.04 -5.97 -8.20
N SER A 58 4.74 -4.78 -8.71
CA SER A 58 5.72 -3.69 -8.77
C SER A 58 5.79 -2.94 -7.43
N VAL A 59 6.91 -2.27 -7.15
CA VAL A 59 7.09 -1.46 -5.93
C VAL A 59 7.47 -0.03 -6.23
N THR A 60 7.01 0.90 -5.39
CA THR A 60 7.31 2.33 -5.52
C THR A 60 7.45 3.00 -4.17
N GLU A 61 8.08 4.17 -4.16
CA GLU A 61 8.13 5.04 -3.00
C GLU A 61 7.15 6.20 -3.13
N TYR A 62 6.76 6.78 -2.00
CA TYR A 62 5.83 7.90 -1.98
C TYR A 62 6.32 9.11 -2.80
N GLY A 63 7.64 9.32 -2.83
CA GLY A 63 8.27 10.37 -3.63
C GLY A 63 8.10 10.20 -5.13
N GLU A 64 7.70 9.03 -5.62
CA GLU A 64 7.64 8.68 -7.04
C GLU A 64 6.22 8.67 -7.61
N PHE A 65 5.22 9.09 -6.84
CA PHE A 65 3.79 8.95 -7.17
C PHE A 65 3.41 9.53 -8.54
N TYR A 66 4.12 10.55 -9.03
CA TYR A 66 3.88 11.18 -10.33
C TYR A 66 4.21 10.27 -11.53
N ARG A 67 4.90 9.15 -11.31
CA ARG A 67 5.19 8.11 -12.32
C ARG A 67 4.41 6.83 -12.10
N LEU A 68 3.46 6.82 -11.17
CA LEU A 68 2.75 5.61 -10.76
C LEU A 68 2.08 4.90 -11.95
N ASN A 69 1.52 5.65 -12.88
CA ASN A 69 0.87 5.07 -14.05
C ASN A 69 1.82 4.22 -14.91
N LYS A 70 3.12 4.54 -14.94
CA LYS A 70 4.13 3.77 -15.69
C LYS A 70 4.44 2.41 -15.07
N LEU A 71 4.03 2.19 -13.81
CA LEU A 71 4.23 0.92 -13.11
C LEU A 71 3.09 -0.08 -13.36
N PHE A 72 1.96 0.39 -13.89
CA PHE A 72 0.87 -0.46 -14.34
C PHE A 72 1.02 -0.77 -15.85
N LYS A 73 0.79 -2.01 -16.26
CA LYS A 73 0.98 -2.50 -17.64
C LYS A 73 0.09 -1.78 -18.65
N ASN A 74 -1.08 -1.30 -18.22
CA ASN A 74 -1.98 -0.52 -19.07
C ASN A 74 -1.62 0.98 -19.13
N GLN A 75 -0.55 1.40 -18.43
CA GLN A 75 -0.06 2.78 -18.35
C GLN A 75 -1.06 3.79 -17.77
N GLN A 76 -2.06 3.32 -17.04
CA GLN A 76 -3.08 4.12 -16.36
C GLN A 76 -2.83 4.19 -14.85
N GLY A 77 -3.52 5.10 -14.16
CA GLY A 77 -3.49 5.18 -12.70
C GLY A 77 -4.15 3.99 -12.00
N PRO A 78 -4.15 3.95 -10.65
CA PRO A 78 -4.84 2.91 -9.90
C PRO A 78 -6.36 3.03 -10.06
N ASP A 79 -7.06 1.91 -10.23
CA ASP A 79 -8.53 1.87 -10.11
C ASP A 79 -8.96 1.84 -8.64
N VAL A 80 -8.15 1.16 -7.82
CA VAL A 80 -8.35 0.98 -6.38
C VAL A 80 -7.05 1.30 -5.64
N VAL A 81 -7.17 2.06 -4.56
CA VAL A 81 -6.11 2.27 -3.58
C VAL A 81 -6.55 1.64 -2.28
N HIS A 82 -5.79 0.67 -1.79
CA HIS A 82 -6.03 -0.01 -0.51
C HIS A 82 -4.96 0.45 0.48
N VAL A 83 -5.36 1.27 1.45
CA VAL A 83 -4.45 1.95 2.38
C VAL A 83 -4.46 1.31 3.75
N TRP A 84 -3.26 0.99 4.24
CA TRP A 84 -3.02 0.56 5.61
C TRP A 84 -2.89 1.79 6.50
N THR A 85 -3.86 1.96 7.39
CA THR A 85 -3.99 3.11 8.27
C THR A 85 -4.25 2.61 9.69
N PRO A 86 -4.03 3.44 10.72
CA PRO A 86 -4.45 4.86 10.88
C PRO A 86 -3.36 5.95 10.72
N ARG A 87 -2.16 5.63 10.23
CA ARG A 87 -1.01 6.55 10.31
C ARG A 87 -1.14 7.75 9.37
N GLU A 88 -0.87 8.96 9.89
CA GLU A 88 -0.92 10.23 9.14
C GLU A 88 -0.06 10.26 7.86
N VAL A 89 1.03 9.49 7.82
CA VAL A 89 1.90 9.38 6.65
C VAL A 89 1.14 8.85 5.42
N THR A 90 0.24 7.89 5.61
CA THR A 90 -0.54 7.29 4.52
C THR A 90 -1.70 8.20 4.12
N ARG A 91 -2.35 8.87 5.09
CA ARG A 91 -3.36 9.91 4.82
C ARG A 91 -2.80 11.02 3.94
N ASN A 92 -1.64 11.58 4.30
CA ASN A 92 -0.97 12.64 3.53
C ASN A 92 -0.60 12.19 2.12
N TYR A 93 -0.14 10.94 1.97
CA TYR A 93 0.15 10.36 0.66
C TYR A 93 -1.12 10.20 -0.19
N CYS A 94 -2.20 9.63 0.36
CA CYS A 94 -3.46 9.47 -0.34
C CYS A 94 -4.07 10.82 -0.78
N HIS A 95 -3.95 11.88 0.03
CA HIS A 95 -4.36 13.22 -0.39
C HIS A 95 -3.55 13.75 -1.58
N LYS A 96 -2.24 13.53 -1.61
CA LYS A 96 -1.41 13.91 -2.77
C LYS A 96 -1.77 13.08 -3.99
N LEU A 97 -1.95 11.77 -3.81
CA LEU A 97 -2.32 10.84 -4.87
C LEU A 97 -3.66 11.20 -5.51
N ARG A 98 -4.66 11.58 -4.70
CA ARG A 98 -6.00 12.00 -5.15
C ARG A 98 -5.98 13.25 -6.05
N LYS A 99 -4.95 14.11 -5.93
CA LYS A 99 -4.79 15.27 -6.83
C LYS A 99 -4.30 14.87 -8.22
N ALA A 100 -3.70 13.69 -8.36
CA ALA A 100 -3.10 13.21 -9.61
C ALA A 100 -3.90 12.09 -10.28
N TYR A 101 -4.68 11.32 -9.52
CA TYR A 101 -5.42 10.16 -10.00
C TYR A 101 -6.80 10.08 -9.38
N ASP A 102 -7.77 9.58 -10.15
CA ASP A 102 -9.07 9.16 -9.62
C ASP A 102 -9.06 7.65 -9.33
N PHE A 103 -9.65 7.23 -8.22
CA PHE A 103 -9.63 5.85 -7.73
C PHE A 103 -10.66 5.60 -6.62
N LYS A 104 -11.06 4.34 -6.42
CA LYS A 104 -11.79 3.93 -5.22
C LYS A 104 -10.83 3.73 -4.05
N LEU A 105 -11.16 4.26 -2.88
CA LEU A 105 -10.34 4.12 -1.68
C LEU A 105 -10.91 3.03 -0.78
N VAL A 106 -10.08 2.06 -0.41
CA VAL A 106 -10.36 1.04 0.61
C VAL A 106 -9.43 1.32 1.78
N ILE A 107 -10.00 1.46 2.98
CA ILE A 107 -9.24 1.75 4.19
C ILE A 107 -9.15 0.47 5.02
N HIS A 108 -7.92 0.04 5.29
CA HIS A 108 -7.62 -1.06 6.19
C HIS A 108 -7.27 -0.49 7.56
N LEU A 109 -8.15 -0.70 8.54
CA LEU A 109 -7.90 -0.34 9.94
C LEU A 109 -7.18 -1.52 10.60
N GLU A 110 -5.91 -1.35 10.96
CA GLU A 110 -5.14 -2.41 11.64
C GLU A 110 -5.28 -2.38 13.15
N ASP A 111 -5.20 -1.18 13.73
CA ASP A 111 -5.23 -1.01 15.18
C ASP A 111 -6.63 -0.62 15.66
N ASN A 112 -6.95 -1.07 16.87
CA ASN A 112 -8.07 -0.53 17.62
C ASN A 112 -7.64 0.81 18.23
N GLU A 113 -7.74 1.88 17.45
CA GLU A 113 -7.29 3.23 17.85
C GLU A 113 -7.95 3.75 19.12
N GLU A 114 -9.23 3.42 19.34
CA GLU A 114 -9.94 3.78 20.57
C GLU A 114 -9.21 3.16 21.76
N TYR A 115 -8.95 1.85 21.71
CA TYR A 115 -8.23 1.14 22.77
C TYR A 115 -6.79 1.64 22.96
N VAL A 116 -6.06 1.95 21.87
CA VAL A 116 -4.69 2.48 21.95
C VAL A 116 -4.70 3.85 22.62
N LEU A 117 -5.66 4.71 22.26
CA LEU A 117 -5.82 6.04 22.84
C LEU A 117 -6.21 5.96 24.33
N GLU A 118 -7.16 5.10 24.67
CA GLU A 118 -7.55 4.80 26.05
C GLU A 118 -6.35 4.41 26.91
N LYS A 119 -5.54 3.47 26.41
CA LYS A 119 -4.31 3.04 27.09
C LYS A 119 -3.29 4.16 27.23
N TYR A 120 -3.11 4.98 26.20
CA TYR A 120 -2.18 6.11 26.24
C TYR A 120 -2.61 7.19 27.24
N LEU A 121 -3.91 7.48 27.30
CA LEU A 121 -4.49 8.48 28.21
C LEU A 121 -4.76 7.95 29.62
N ASN A 122 -4.59 6.64 29.83
CA ASN A 122 -4.94 5.91 31.04
C ASN A 122 -6.39 6.14 31.47
N LYS A 123 -7.30 6.14 30.50
CA LYS A 123 -8.75 6.39 30.65
C LYS A 123 -9.51 5.45 29.72
N PRO A 124 -10.70 4.96 30.11
CA PRO A 124 -11.64 4.38 29.17
C PRO A 124 -12.23 5.46 28.25
#